data_AF-A0A6J3RMY2-F1
#
_entry.id   AF-A0A6J3RMY2-F1
#
_cell.length_a   1.000
_cell.length_b   1.000
_cell.length_c   1.000
_cell.angle_alpha   90.00
_cell.angle_beta   90.00
_cell.angle_gamma   90.00
#
_symmetry.space_group_name_H-M   'P 1'
#
loop_
_entity.id
_entity.type
_entity.pdbx_description
1 polymer ?
#
loop_
_entity_poly.entity_id
_entity_poly.type
_entity_poly.pdbx_seq_one_letter_code
_entity_poly.pdbx_strand_id
1 'polypeptide(L)'
;MSDDFQAGFPFSSLPAQAPQWLESDSCQKCEQPFFWNIKQMWDTKTLGLRQIHFILLFSRQGKLRLQKWYTTLPDKERKKITREIVQIILSRGQRTSSFVDWKELKLVYKRYASLYFCCAVENQDNELLTLETVHRYVELLDKYFGNVCELDIIFNFEKAYFILDEFIIGGEIQETSKKSAVKAIEDSDMLQETMEEYMNKPTF
;
A
#
# COMPACT_ATOMS: atom_id res chain seq x y z
N MET A 1 -44.67 -53.08 -6.75
CA MET A 1 -44.52 -51.96 -5.80
C MET A 1 -43.63 -52.46 -4.69
N SER A 2 -42.32 -52.27 -4.89
CA SER A 2 -41.24 -52.37 -3.89
C SER A 2 -39.92 -52.26 -4.64
N ASP A 3 -39.08 -51.37 -4.14
CA ASP A 3 -37.84 -50.83 -4.67
C ASP A 3 -36.72 -51.86 -4.90
N ASP A 4 -35.85 -51.58 -5.88
CA ASP A 4 -34.40 -51.75 -5.79
C ASP A 4 -33.72 -51.06 -6.98
N PHE A 5 -33.20 -49.85 -6.72
CA PHE A 5 -32.48 -49.03 -7.68
C PHE A 5 -30.98 -49.28 -7.49
N GLN A 6 -30.37 -50.05 -8.39
CA GLN A 6 -28.94 -50.34 -8.37
C GLN A 6 -28.23 -49.73 -9.60
N ALA A 7 -27.33 -48.79 -9.28
CA ALA A 7 -26.08 -48.42 -9.96
C ALA A 7 -26.10 -47.76 -11.36
N GLY A 8 -25.42 -46.60 -11.44
CA GLY A 8 -24.76 -46.17 -12.68
C GLY A 8 -24.63 -44.66 -12.91
N PHE A 9 -23.98 -43.90 -12.02
CA PHE A 9 -23.46 -42.58 -12.42
C PHE A 9 -22.17 -42.81 -13.25
N PRO A 10 -22.06 -42.30 -14.49
CA PRO A 10 -20.80 -42.35 -15.21
C PRO A 10 -19.85 -41.33 -14.57
N PHE A 11 -19.00 -41.83 -13.65
CA PHE A 11 -17.89 -41.08 -13.11
C PHE A 11 -16.73 -41.15 -14.12
N SER A 12 -16.73 -40.25 -15.10
CA SER A 12 -15.56 -39.99 -15.93
C SER A 12 -15.22 -38.51 -15.94
N SER A 13 -15.06 -37.93 -14.76
CA SER A 13 -14.20 -36.75 -14.60
C SER A 13 -12.84 -37.26 -14.15
N LEU A 14 -11.97 -37.56 -15.13
CA LEU A 14 -10.54 -37.56 -14.87
C LEU A 14 -10.22 -36.21 -14.20
N PRO A 15 -9.46 -36.17 -13.10
CA PRO A 15 -8.99 -34.90 -12.55
C PRO A 15 -8.23 -34.22 -13.68
N ALA A 16 -8.77 -33.11 -14.20
CA ALA A 16 -8.07 -32.32 -15.19
C ALA A 16 -6.74 -31.93 -14.55
N GLN A 17 -5.64 -32.51 -15.06
CA GLN A 17 -4.31 -32.08 -14.67
C GLN A 17 -4.27 -30.57 -14.85
N ALA A 18 -3.86 -29.85 -13.81
CA ALA A 18 -3.56 -28.44 -13.95
C ALA A 18 -2.58 -28.31 -15.12
N PRO A 19 -2.88 -27.47 -16.13
CA PRO A 19 -2.03 -27.36 -17.32
C PRO A 19 -0.61 -27.02 -16.89
N GLN A 20 0.36 -27.57 -17.61
CA GLN A 20 1.78 -27.31 -17.37
C GLN A 20 2.01 -25.79 -17.43
N TRP A 21 2.53 -25.21 -16.35
CA TRP A 21 2.83 -23.78 -16.26
C TRP A 21 3.80 -23.39 -17.37
N LEU A 22 3.28 -22.69 -18.38
CA LEU A 22 4.10 -21.93 -19.31
C LEU A 22 4.49 -20.64 -18.57
N GLU A 23 5.79 -20.36 -18.47
CA GLU A 23 6.29 -19.06 -18.00
C GLU A 23 5.76 -17.98 -18.95
N SER A 24 4.67 -17.34 -18.55
CA SER A 24 3.95 -16.33 -19.33
C SER A 24 3.52 -15.21 -18.40
N ASP A 25 3.88 -13.98 -18.75
CA ASP A 25 3.55 -12.76 -17.99
C ASP A 25 2.08 -12.33 -18.17
N SER A 26 1.30 -13.06 -18.97
CA SER A 26 -0.11 -12.75 -19.25
C SER A 26 -0.99 -14.01 -19.25
N CYS A 27 -2.24 -13.83 -18.83
CA CYS A 27 -3.26 -14.87 -18.74
C CYS A 27 -3.74 -15.30 -20.12
N GLN A 28 -3.58 -16.57 -20.47
CA GLN A 28 -3.95 -17.10 -21.79
C GLN A 28 -5.46 -17.19 -22.06
N LYS A 29 -6.32 -16.86 -21.08
CA LYS A 29 -7.78 -16.86 -21.24
C LYS A 29 -8.38 -15.46 -21.45
N CYS A 30 -7.75 -14.44 -20.90
CA CYS A 30 -8.27 -13.07 -20.91
C CYS A 30 -7.24 -12.02 -21.31
N GLU A 31 -6.02 -12.45 -21.68
CA GLU A 31 -4.86 -11.63 -22.05
C GLU A 31 -4.44 -10.61 -20.98
N GLN A 32 -5.00 -10.73 -19.78
CA GLN A 32 -4.70 -9.85 -18.65
C GLN A 32 -3.34 -10.20 -18.04
N PRO A 33 -2.48 -9.22 -17.73
CA PRO A 33 -1.26 -9.48 -16.98
C PRO A 33 -1.56 -10.10 -15.62
N PHE A 34 -0.79 -11.14 -15.24
CA PHE A 34 -0.92 -11.73 -13.92
C PHE A 34 -0.47 -10.75 -12.84
N PHE A 35 -0.97 -10.91 -11.60
CA PHE A 35 -0.76 -9.98 -10.49
C PHE A 35 0.71 -9.64 -10.16
N TRP A 36 1.65 -10.48 -10.61
CA TRP A 36 3.10 -10.26 -10.48
C TRP A 36 3.66 -9.21 -11.45
N ASN A 37 2.96 -8.89 -12.55
CA ASN A 37 3.39 -7.92 -13.54
C ASN A 37 2.66 -6.58 -13.39
N ILE A 38 2.85 -5.95 -12.22
CA ILE A 38 2.23 -4.66 -11.86
C ILE A 38 2.50 -3.60 -12.93
N LYS A 39 3.68 -3.62 -13.57
CA LYS A 39 4.03 -2.69 -14.65
C LYS A 39 3.13 -2.86 -15.87
N GLN A 40 2.95 -4.09 -16.37
CA GLN A 40 2.05 -4.32 -17.50
C GLN A 40 0.58 -4.05 -17.13
N MET A 41 0.17 -4.33 -15.88
CA MET A 41 -1.18 -3.99 -15.42
C MET A 41 -1.42 -2.46 -15.37
N TRP A 42 -0.39 -1.69 -15.03
CA TRP A 42 -0.38 -0.23 -15.09
C TRP A 42 -0.47 0.28 -16.53
N ASP A 43 0.38 -0.25 -17.42
CA ASP A 43 0.44 0.15 -18.84
C ASP A 43 -0.87 -0.17 -19.59
N THR A 44 -1.55 -1.26 -19.23
CA THR A 44 -2.84 -1.65 -19.79
C THR A 44 -4.04 -1.00 -19.10
N LYS A 45 -3.84 -0.14 -18.09
CA LYS A 45 -4.89 0.52 -17.29
C LYS A 45 -5.92 -0.45 -16.68
N THR A 46 -5.52 -1.70 -16.46
CA THR A 46 -6.40 -2.77 -15.95
C THR A 46 -6.58 -2.72 -14.44
N LEU A 47 -5.90 -1.79 -13.78
CA LEU A 47 -5.95 -1.57 -12.34
C LEU A 47 -7.10 -0.66 -11.86
N GLY A 48 -7.80 0.04 -12.77
CA GLY A 48 -8.80 1.06 -12.40
C GLY A 48 -8.16 2.33 -11.80
N LEU A 49 -8.93 3.42 -11.70
CA LEU A 49 -8.51 4.62 -10.95
C LEU A 49 -8.48 4.26 -9.47
N ARG A 50 -7.30 3.92 -8.95
CA ARG A 50 -7.12 3.48 -7.56
C ARG A 50 -6.78 4.66 -6.69
N GLN A 51 -7.79 5.25 -6.08
CA GLN A 51 -7.58 6.46 -5.29
C GLN A 51 -7.43 6.13 -3.81
N ILE A 52 -6.19 6.11 -3.32
CA ILE A 52 -5.95 6.19 -1.87
C ILE A 52 -6.40 7.58 -1.42
N HIS A 53 -7.37 7.65 -0.51
CA HIS A 53 -7.89 8.92 0.00
C HIS A 53 -6.94 9.58 0.99
N PHE A 54 -6.35 8.79 1.88
CA PHE A 54 -5.37 9.23 2.85
C PHE A 54 -4.55 8.06 3.39
N ILE A 55 -3.38 8.41 3.92
CA ILE A 55 -2.45 7.51 4.61
C ILE A 55 -2.16 8.09 6.00
N LEU A 56 -2.29 7.27 7.03
CA LEU A 56 -2.02 7.62 8.42
C LEU A 56 -0.99 6.66 9.02
N LEU A 57 0.03 7.21 9.67
CA LEU A 57 0.93 6.48 10.54
C LEU A 57 0.72 6.96 11.97
N PHE A 58 0.48 6.03 12.90
CA PHE A 58 0.32 6.36 14.30
C PHE A 58 0.89 5.27 15.21
N SER A 59 1.32 5.67 16.39
CA SER A 59 1.91 4.75 17.36
C SER A 59 0.83 3.94 18.09
N ARG A 60 1.27 2.91 18.84
CA ARG A 60 0.41 2.16 19.78
C ARG A 60 -0.28 3.06 20.82
N GLN A 61 0.25 4.24 21.09
CA GLN A 61 -0.35 5.23 22.00
C GLN A 61 -1.38 6.14 21.30
N GLY A 62 -1.62 5.95 20.00
CA GLY A 62 -2.49 6.80 19.18
C GLY A 62 -1.88 8.14 18.78
N LYS A 63 -0.56 8.31 18.96
CA LYS A 63 0.15 9.52 18.53
C LYS A 63 0.41 9.45 17.03
N LEU A 64 -0.12 10.41 16.29
CA LEU A 64 0.09 10.53 14.84
C LEU A 64 1.55 10.88 14.54
N ARG A 65 2.16 10.17 13.59
CA ARG A 65 3.53 10.38 13.12
C ARG A 65 3.57 10.93 11.70
N LEU A 66 2.63 10.49 10.85
CA LEU A 66 2.47 10.98 9.49
C LEU A 66 0.99 10.99 9.13
N GLN A 67 0.56 12.03 8.42
CA GLN A 67 -0.72 12.06 7.72
C GLN A 67 -0.55 12.65 6.33
N LYS A 68 -0.98 11.91 5.31
CA LYS A 68 -1.04 12.39 3.94
C LYS A 68 -2.48 12.28 3.47
N TRP A 69 -3.05 13.38 2.99
CA TRP A 69 -4.42 13.45 2.49
C TRP A 69 -4.36 13.76 1.00
N TYR A 70 -4.93 12.88 0.19
CA TYR A 70 -5.03 13.04 -1.27
C TYR A 70 -6.39 13.60 -1.68
N THR A 71 -7.40 13.48 -0.81
CA THR A 71 -8.67 14.20 -0.93
C THR A 71 -8.64 15.51 -0.15
N THR A 72 -9.18 16.57 -0.75
CA THR A 72 -9.30 17.88 -0.12
C THR A 72 -10.40 17.88 0.95
N LEU A 73 -10.00 18.03 2.21
CA LEU A 73 -10.92 18.06 3.36
C LEU A 73 -10.54 19.18 4.34
N PRO A 74 -11.50 19.83 5.02
CA PRO A 74 -11.22 20.81 6.06
C PRO A 74 -10.41 20.22 7.23
N ASP A 75 -9.50 21.00 7.83
CA ASP A 75 -8.67 20.53 8.97
C ASP A 75 -9.48 20.00 10.16
N LYS A 76 -10.64 20.61 10.43
CA LYS A 76 -11.54 20.18 11.49
C LYS A 76 -12.04 18.76 11.26
N GLU A 77 -12.34 18.44 10.00
CA GLU A 77 -12.84 17.13 9.60
C GLU A 77 -11.72 16.10 9.56
N ARG A 78 -10.56 16.46 8.99
CA ARG A 78 -9.35 15.62 9.03
C ARG A 78 -9.01 15.17 10.45
N LYS A 79 -8.98 16.10 11.41
CA LYS A 79 -8.73 15.80 12.83
C LYS A 79 -9.81 14.89 13.44
N LYS A 80 -11.07 15.03 13.05
CA LYS A 80 -12.17 14.16 13.53
C LYS A 80 -11.99 12.74 13.00
N ILE A 81 -11.77 12.60 11.69
CA ILE A 81 -11.56 11.32 11.01
C ILE A 81 -10.33 10.60 11.58
N THR A 82 -9.20 11.29 11.73
CA THR A 82 -7.99 10.68 12.30
C THR A 82 -8.23 10.11 13.70
N ARG A 83 -8.91 10.85 14.58
CA ARG A 83 -9.23 10.37 15.93
C ARG A 83 -10.13 9.13 15.91
N GLU A 84 -11.16 9.17 15.06
CA GLU A 84 -12.10 8.07 14.88
C GLU A 84 -11.38 6.79 14.40
N ILE A 85 -10.56 6.89 13.36
CA ILE A 85 -9.83 5.76 12.77
C ILE A 85 -8.81 5.18 13.74
N VAL A 86 -8.03 6.04 14.43
CA VAL A 86 -7.05 5.59 15.43
C VAL A 86 -7.75 4.82 16.54
N GLN A 87 -8.89 5.29 17.03
CA GLN A 87 -9.67 4.60 18.05
C GLN A 87 -10.20 3.24 17.56
N ILE A 88 -10.74 3.18 16.33
CA ILE A 88 -11.22 1.94 15.73
C ILE A 88 -10.09 0.92 15.61
N ILE A 89 -8.93 1.31 15.07
CA ILE A 89 -7.82 0.37 14.83
C ILE A 89 -7.18 -0.10 16.15
N LEU A 90 -6.98 0.81 17.11
CA LEU A 90 -6.35 0.44 18.39
C LEU A 90 -7.25 -0.43 19.29
N SER A 91 -8.57 -0.38 19.11
CA SER A 91 -9.50 -1.23 19.84
C SER A 91 -9.63 -2.65 19.27
N ARG A 92 -9.04 -2.93 18.11
CA ARG A 92 -9.10 -4.25 17.45
C ARG A 92 -8.05 -5.22 17.99
N GLY A 93 -8.46 -6.49 18.11
CA GLY A 93 -7.58 -7.59 18.52
C GLY A 93 -6.61 -8.04 17.41
N GLN A 94 -5.50 -8.68 17.79
CA GLN A 94 -4.42 -9.08 16.87
C GLN A 94 -4.81 -10.15 15.84
N ARG A 95 -5.89 -10.91 16.08
CA ARG A 95 -6.38 -11.98 15.19
C ARG A 95 -7.46 -11.50 14.21
N THR A 96 -7.74 -10.19 14.19
CA THR A 96 -8.71 -9.61 13.26
C THR A 96 -8.07 -9.38 11.88
N SER A 97 -8.90 -9.28 10.85
CA SER A 97 -8.44 -8.92 9.51
C SER A 97 -7.75 -7.56 9.50
N SER A 98 -6.80 -7.39 8.57
CA SER A 98 -6.15 -6.11 8.26
C SER A 98 -7.07 -5.12 7.52
N PHE A 99 -8.35 -5.43 7.41
CA PHE A 99 -9.36 -4.69 6.66
C PHE A 99 -10.52 -4.31 7.58
N VAL A 100 -11.00 -3.08 7.45
CA VAL A 100 -12.14 -2.55 8.19
C VAL A 100 -13.05 -1.80 7.23
N ASP A 101 -14.31 -2.23 7.14
CA ASP A 101 -15.33 -1.44 6.47
C ASP A 101 -15.64 -0.20 7.30
N TRP A 102 -15.42 0.99 6.73
CA TRP A 102 -15.62 2.26 7.41
C TRP A 102 -16.36 3.23 6.48
N LYS A 103 -17.65 3.43 6.77
CA LYS A 103 -18.56 4.24 5.93
C LYS A 103 -18.57 3.66 4.50
N GLU A 104 -18.34 4.50 3.50
CA GLU A 104 -18.29 4.11 2.09
C GLU A 104 -16.86 3.75 1.61
N LEU A 105 -15.90 3.68 2.54
CA LEU A 105 -14.52 3.33 2.26
C LEU A 105 -14.10 2.05 2.99
N LYS A 106 -13.01 1.46 2.53
CA LYS A 106 -12.31 0.38 3.23
C LYS A 106 -11.01 0.88 3.81
N LEU A 107 -10.79 0.65 5.10
CA LEU A 107 -9.52 0.89 5.75
C LEU A 107 -8.66 -0.37 5.65
N VAL A 108 -7.47 -0.21 5.10
CA VAL A 108 -6.43 -1.23 5.05
C VAL A 108 -5.36 -0.82 6.05
N TYR A 109 -5.08 -1.65 7.05
CA TYR A 109 -4.09 -1.33 8.07
C TYR A 109 -3.18 -2.49 8.43
N LYS A 110 -1.93 -2.17 8.75
CA LYS A 110 -0.94 -3.14 9.22
C LYS A 110 -0.08 -2.54 10.32
N ARG A 111 0.24 -3.36 11.31
CA ARG A 111 1.14 -3.00 12.39
C ARG A 111 2.55 -3.53 12.10
N TYR A 112 3.54 -2.64 12.16
CA TYR A 112 4.97 -2.93 12.11
C TYR A 112 5.61 -2.43 13.41
N ALA A 113 6.12 -3.35 14.24
CA ALA A 113 6.63 -3.05 15.59
C ALA A 113 5.63 -2.23 16.46
N SER A 114 5.92 -0.96 16.76
CA SER A 114 5.07 -0.04 17.54
C SER A 114 4.19 0.87 16.69
N LEU A 115 4.36 0.86 15.36
CA LEU A 115 3.66 1.73 14.42
C LEU A 115 2.55 0.99 13.68
N TYR A 116 1.45 1.70 13.49
CA TYR A 116 0.33 1.31 12.65
C TYR A 116 0.37 2.17 11.40
N PHE A 117 0.27 1.50 10.26
CA PHE A 117 0.09 2.10 8.95
C PHE A 117 -1.33 1.83 8.52
N CYS A 118 -2.05 2.86 8.07
CA CYS A 118 -3.43 2.76 7.63
C CYS A 118 -3.64 3.58 6.37
N CYS A 119 -4.29 2.98 5.38
CA CYS A 119 -4.77 3.62 4.17
C CYS A 119 -6.29 3.50 4.11
N ALA A 120 -6.95 4.50 3.51
CA ALA A 120 -8.35 4.39 3.12
C ALA A 120 -8.45 4.34 1.59
N VAL A 121 -9.18 3.36 1.09
CA VAL A 121 -9.38 3.09 -0.34
C VAL A 121 -10.86 2.89 -0.64
N GLU A 122 -11.23 2.94 -1.91
CA GLU A 122 -12.60 2.73 -2.33
C GLU A 122 -13.01 1.26 -2.20
N ASN A 123 -14.31 0.99 -2.12
CA ASN A 123 -14.83 -0.38 -1.94
C ASN A 123 -14.49 -1.32 -3.09
N GLN A 124 -14.23 -0.76 -4.27
CA GLN A 124 -13.88 -1.47 -5.51
C GLN A 124 -12.38 -1.79 -5.62
N ASP A 125 -11.54 -1.17 -4.78
CA ASP A 125 -10.10 -1.39 -4.81
C ASP A 125 -9.71 -2.73 -4.19
N ASN A 126 -8.59 -3.27 -4.67
CA ASN A 126 -8.03 -4.50 -4.13
C ASN A 126 -7.29 -4.22 -2.82
N GLU A 127 -7.82 -4.75 -1.73
CA GLU A 127 -7.31 -4.50 -0.38
C GLU A 127 -5.95 -5.17 -0.14
N LEU A 128 -5.71 -6.33 -0.74
CA LEU A 128 -4.44 -7.05 -0.65
C LEU A 128 -3.32 -6.28 -1.35
N LEU A 129 -3.62 -5.68 -2.51
CA LEU A 129 -2.63 -4.85 -3.21
C LEU A 129 -2.34 -3.55 -2.45
N THR A 130 -3.36 -2.97 -1.82
CA THR A 130 -3.17 -1.81 -0.94
C THR A 130 -2.29 -2.18 0.26
N LEU A 131 -2.47 -3.37 0.82
CA LEU A 131 -1.62 -3.90 1.89
C LEU A 131 -0.17 -4.10 1.44
N GLU A 132 0.04 -4.61 0.23
CA GLU A 132 1.35 -4.74 -0.41
C GLU A 132 2.01 -3.36 -0.64
N THR A 133 1.21 -2.35 -0.99
CA THR A 133 1.66 -0.95 -1.15
C THR A 133 2.16 -0.38 0.18
N VAL A 134 1.43 -0.62 1.27
CA VAL A 134 1.88 -0.27 2.62
C VAL A 134 3.18 -0.97 2.97
N HIS A 135 3.29 -2.27 2.66
CA HIS A 135 4.51 -3.02 2.93
C HIS A 135 5.70 -2.47 2.14
N ARG A 136 5.49 -2.16 0.85
CA ARG A 136 6.50 -1.56 -0.02
C ARG A 136 7.02 -0.24 0.54
N TYR A 137 6.13 0.62 1.03
CA TYR A 137 6.54 1.87 1.65
C TYR A 137 7.41 1.65 2.90
N VAL A 138 7.07 0.67 3.75
CA VAL A 138 7.91 0.28 4.89
C VAL A 138 9.29 -0.21 4.46
N GLU A 139 9.38 -0.98 3.37
CA GLU A 139 10.67 -1.44 2.83
C GLU A 139 11.52 -0.29 2.26
N LEU A 140 10.89 0.73 1.66
CA LEU A 140 11.60 1.93 1.20
C LEU A 140 12.17 2.71 2.39
N LEU A 141 11.37 2.90 3.44
CA LEU A 141 11.82 3.51 4.69
C LEU A 141 12.98 2.72 5.31
N ASP A 142 12.86 1.39 5.40
CA ASP A 142 13.90 0.53 5.97
C ASP A 142 15.20 0.58 5.19
N LYS A 143 15.10 0.62 3.86
CA LYS A 143 16.27 0.73 2.97
C LYS A 143 16.95 2.10 3.07
N TYR A 144 16.18 3.17 3.27
CA TYR A 144 16.72 4.52 3.42
C TYR A 144 17.38 4.75 4.79
N PHE A 145 16.68 4.42 5.88
CA PHE A 145 17.17 4.66 7.24
C PHE A 145 18.14 3.58 7.76
N GLY A 146 18.08 2.37 7.21
CA GLY A 146 18.90 1.24 7.65
C GLY A 146 18.47 0.69 9.01
N ASN A 147 17.50 -0.25 9.01
CA ASN A 147 16.78 -0.74 10.21
C ASN A 147 15.88 0.33 10.82
N VAL A 148 14.89 0.78 10.05
CA VAL A 148 14.02 1.90 10.44
C VAL A 148 13.29 1.62 11.76
N CYS A 149 13.31 2.61 12.65
CA CYS A 149 12.52 2.60 13.87
C CYS A 149 11.54 3.79 13.93
N GLU A 150 10.62 3.76 14.91
CA GLU A 150 9.64 4.85 15.07
C GLU A 150 10.31 6.21 15.34
N LEU A 151 11.46 6.22 16.02
CA LEU A 151 12.18 7.47 16.30
C LEU A 151 12.74 8.09 15.03
N ASP A 152 13.22 7.30 14.07
CA ASP A 152 13.76 7.83 12.81
C ASP A 152 12.69 8.60 12.02
N ILE A 153 11.47 8.08 12.01
CA ILE A 153 10.31 8.74 11.38
C ILE A 153 9.89 10.01 12.15
N ILE A 154 10.06 10.03 13.48
CA ILE A 154 9.73 11.22 14.30
C ILE A 154 10.76 12.33 14.07
N PHE A 155 12.04 11.99 14.05
CA PHE A 155 13.11 12.96 13.93
C PHE A 155 13.31 13.43 12.49
N ASN A 156 13.04 12.58 11.50
CA ASN A 156 13.20 12.87 10.06
C ASN A 156 11.84 12.74 9.35
N PHE A 157 10.81 13.39 9.88
CA PHE A 157 9.46 13.26 9.32
C PHE A 157 9.37 13.81 7.90
N GLU A 158 10.11 14.87 7.60
CA GLU A 158 10.24 15.45 6.27
C GLU A 158 10.78 14.45 5.25
N LYS A 159 11.80 13.64 5.62
CA LYS A 159 12.33 12.59 4.74
C LYS A 159 11.31 11.48 4.54
N ALA A 160 10.55 11.11 5.58
CA ALA A 160 9.45 10.15 5.41
C ALA A 160 8.37 10.67 4.46
N TYR A 161 7.98 11.94 4.54
CA TYR A 161 7.07 12.57 3.57
C TYR A 161 7.64 12.58 2.17
N PHE A 162 8.92 12.89 2.02
CA PHE A 162 9.58 12.91 0.72
C PHE A 162 9.62 11.52 0.06
N ILE A 163 9.98 10.48 0.82
CA ILE A 163 9.96 9.08 0.37
C ILE A 163 8.53 8.67 -0.02
N LEU A 164 7.52 9.11 0.74
CA LEU A 164 6.13 8.82 0.43
C LEU A 164 5.69 9.50 -0.87
N ASP A 165 6.06 10.76 -1.06
CA ASP A 165 5.68 11.55 -2.22
C ASP A 165 6.34 11.05 -3.50
N GLU A 166 7.55 10.49 -3.41
CA GLU A 166 8.21 9.87 -4.57
C GLU A 166 7.70 8.45 -4.87
N PHE A 167 6.93 7.87 -3.94
CA PHE A 167 6.30 6.57 -4.12
C PHE A 167 4.85 6.68 -4.57
N ILE A 168 4.09 7.63 -4.02
CA ILE A 168 2.65 7.80 -4.22
C ILE A 168 2.34 9.28 -4.50
N ILE A 169 1.74 9.56 -5.65
CA ILE A 169 1.29 10.90 -6.03
C ILE A 169 -0.19 10.87 -6.37
N GLY A 170 -0.94 11.84 -5.85
CA GLY A 170 -2.37 11.99 -6.17
C GLY A 170 -3.26 10.85 -5.65
N GLY A 171 -2.73 10.00 -4.76
CA GLY A 171 -3.42 8.81 -4.28
C GLY A 171 -3.14 7.55 -5.12
N GLU A 172 -2.28 7.64 -6.13
CA GLU A 172 -1.89 6.53 -7.00
C GLU A 172 -0.39 6.21 -6.88
N ILE A 173 -0.01 4.97 -7.15
CA ILE A 173 1.39 4.49 -7.05
C ILE A 173 2.18 4.99 -8.26
N GLN A 174 3.15 5.87 -8.06
CA GLN A 174 3.98 6.39 -9.15
C GLN A 174 5.09 5.41 -9.54
N GLU A 175 5.84 4.93 -8.55
CA GLU A 175 7.06 4.14 -8.77
C GLU A 175 6.91 2.72 -8.22
N THR A 176 7.11 1.73 -9.10
CA THR A 176 6.96 0.31 -8.74
C THR A 176 8.31 -0.35 -8.43
N SER A 177 9.43 0.27 -8.83
CA SER A 177 10.78 -0.24 -8.63
C SER A 177 11.44 0.33 -7.37
N LYS A 178 11.79 -0.55 -6.42
CA LYS A 178 12.57 -0.19 -5.22
C LYS A 178 13.93 0.45 -5.52
N LYS A 179 14.55 0.10 -6.65
CA LYS A 179 15.86 0.64 -7.03
C LYS A 179 15.73 2.06 -7.57
N SER A 180 14.68 2.30 -8.36
CA SER A 180 14.39 3.62 -8.93
C SER A 180 14.01 4.62 -7.83
N ALA A 181 13.10 4.23 -6.95
CA ALA A 181 12.65 5.08 -5.84
C ALA A 181 13.81 5.52 -4.94
N VAL A 182 14.64 4.57 -4.45
CA VAL A 182 15.76 4.91 -3.57
C VAL A 182 16.82 5.76 -4.27
N LYS A 183 17.10 5.49 -5.54
CA LYS A 183 18.03 6.32 -6.30
C LYS A 183 17.51 7.75 -6.46
N ALA A 184 16.22 7.92 -6.79
CA ALA A 184 15.60 9.24 -6.87
C ALA A 184 15.68 9.99 -5.53
N ILE A 185 15.52 9.26 -4.43
CA ILE A 185 15.65 9.83 -3.08
C ILE A 185 17.08 10.29 -2.80
N GLU A 186 18.08 9.44 -3.08
CA GLU A 186 19.51 9.77 -2.93
C GLU A 186 19.91 10.96 -3.82
N ASP A 187 19.48 10.96 -5.09
CA ASP A 187 19.77 12.04 -6.05
C ASP A 187 19.15 13.37 -5.59
N SER A 188 17.96 13.34 -4.98
CA SER A 188 17.30 14.53 -4.43
C SER A 188 17.95 15.04 -3.15
N ASP A 189 18.41 14.14 -2.27
CA ASP A 189 19.16 14.52 -1.07
C ASP A 189 20.48 15.23 -1.45
N MET A 190 21.21 14.68 -2.42
CA MET A 190 22.44 15.30 -2.96
C MET A 190 22.18 16.69 -3.54
N LEU A 191 21.07 16.87 -4.26
CA LEU A 191 20.67 18.18 -4.79
C LEU A 191 20.32 19.16 -3.67
N GLN A 192 19.63 18.69 -2.63
CA GLN A 192 19.24 19.53 -1.50
C GLN A 192 20.48 20.03 -0.72
N GLU A 193 21.44 19.16 -0.44
CA GLU A 193 22.72 19.52 0.17
C GLU A 193 23.50 20.53 -0.69
N THR A 194 23.57 20.29 -2.01
CA THR A 194 24.26 21.19 -2.95
C THR A 194 23.61 22.58 -2.99
N MET A 195 22.28 22.65 -2.93
CA MET A 195 21.54 23.92 -2.89
C MET A 195 21.78 24.68 -1.59
N GLU A 196 21.79 23.98 -0.44
CA GLU A 196 22.07 24.60 0.86
C GLU A 196 23.49 25.18 0.91
N GLU A 197 24.49 24.46 0.38
CA GLU A 197 25.84 24.98 0.23
C GLU A 197 25.90 26.22 -0.68
N TYR A 198 25.14 26.24 -1.77
CA TYR A 198 25.11 27.36 -2.71
C TYR A 198 24.45 28.60 -2.11
N MET A 199 23.36 28.42 -1.37
CA MET A 199 22.63 29.51 -0.70
C MET A 199 23.39 30.07 0.50
N ASN A 200 24.23 29.26 1.15
CA ASN A 200 25.05 29.68 2.29
C ASN A 200 26.42 30.26 1.89
N LYS A 201 26.77 30.28 0.59
CA LYS A 201 27.95 31.01 0.13
C LYS A 201 27.70 32.51 0.26
N PRO A 202 28.59 33.25 0.95
CA PRO A 202 28.44 34.70 1.05
C PRO A 202 28.46 35.29 -0.36
N THR A 203 27.43 36.05 -0.68
CA THR A 203 27.40 36.86 -1.90
C THR A 203 28.44 37.95 -1.70
N PHE A 204 29.50 37.90 -2.50
CA PHE A 204 30.56 38.92 -2.50
C PHE A 204 30.02 40.29 -2.88
#